data_AF-A0AAD9UXP1-F1
#
_entry.id   AF-A0AAD9UXP1-F1
#
_cell.length_a   1.000
_cell.length_b   1.000
_cell.length_c   1.000
_cell.angle_alpha   90.00
_cell.angle_beta   90.00
_cell.angle_gamma   90.00
#
_symmetry.space_group_name_H-M   'P 1'
#
loop_
_entity.id
_entity.type
_entity.pdbx_description
1 polymer ?
#
loop_
_entity_poly.entity_id
_entity_poly.type
_entity_poly.pdbx_seq_one_letter_code
_entity_poly.pdbx_strand_id
1 'polypeptide(L)'
;MNVCISIPEGIHRPDKDSIKHVEFNGEDERKYSFAYKKLENTLFFKYLESKESFSLHEQLMAVTFNKSMQEKANNKLCKDILKKGIFCDGKIFHFLGHSSSQLREKTCFMMEGSDEEIQTHLKNFGDFVELSDVNIRAKKIGLLFSPFHYFVEVNEDPREMPDSIDGSRFMSRELAAKIRALMDVNYPEPSALLVHYQGFQGILVLGTEHVNTPLQDQSHESTQLVTVPKEMSRPVSNLACILDYSRPHVNAYLDVKLVMLLAARGVQVEYLRALQTDYYRLLKDVCNDSASKDYFLRLTGRAIEGSRTYEDIEALRREEVRNMVERNRSGTEVARVRILLPKARVVFGVSDPYGELKNGECYFKPTLLDGERGEFEAQKKVFVVRTPCFYPGDIHIFKLCHEKPAYQNLINCLVLPRGHGFENARADLNGNQFIVCWDAKLIPKLKVEPCSYSPTTRERMNDTWDKCLSYFRRSPQKTAKELREELIDHFASFKDDLPSRIDQVYLDLARRDSGLSLTECEQLSRMHYQATNYSVDKEYFQKRLDEFEEIEDREEGGNGSLGELVRYYACRPFQRNREFQVGGPMFEDFKKAASRFFQEAKQNQFLD
;
A
#
# COMPACT_ATOMS: atom_id res chain seq x y z
N MET A 1 -19.05 6.08 33.54
CA MET A 1 -19.35 4.63 33.65
C MET A 1 -18.75 3.97 32.44
N ASN A 2 -17.97 2.90 32.65
CA ASN A 2 -17.30 2.18 31.57
C ASN A 2 -18.28 1.27 30.85
N VAL A 3 -17.95 0.87 29.62
CA VAL A 3 -18.74 -0.09 28.86
C VAL A 3 -18.41 -1.49 29.35
N CYS A 4 -19.39 -2.19 29.92
CA CYS A 4 -19.18 -3.54 30.46
C CYS A 4 -19.41 -4.59 29.38
N ILE A 5 -18.42 -5.48 29.19
CA ILE A 5 -18.46 -6.58 28.25
C ILE A 5 -18.24 -7.88 29.00
N SER A 6 -19.04 -8.89 28.68
CA SER A 6 -18.90 -10.25 29.21
C SER A 6 -18.39 -11.18 28.13
N ILE A 7 -17.50 -12.10 28.52
CA ILE A 7 -17.01 -13.19 27.67
C ILE A 7 -18.12 -14.26 27.64
N PRO A 8 -18.64 -14.63 26.46
CA PRO A 8 -19.68 -15.66 26.37
C PRO A 8 -19.19 -17.02 26.87
N GLU A 9 -20.08 -17.78 27.52
CA GLU A 9 -19.79 -19.15 27.95
C GLU A 9 -19.47 -20.05 26.74
N GLY A 10 -18.43 -20.87 26.87
CA GLY A 10 -17.97 -21.79 25.81
C GLY A 10 -16.98 -21.22 24.80
N ILE A 11 -16.70 -19.92 24.81
CA ILE A 11 -15.63 -19.34 24.01
C ILE A 11 -14.32 -19.42 24.81
N HIS A 12 -13.44 -20.33 24.40
CA HIS A 12 -12.13 -20.49 24.99
C HIS A 12 -11.06 -19.88 24.11
N ARG A 13 -10.03 -19.31 24.75
CA ARG A 13 -8.87 -18.78 24.04
C ARG A 13 -8.13 -19.92 23.35
N PRO A 14 -7.87 -19.82 22.03
CA PRO A 14 -7.26 -20.91 21.26
C PRO A 14 -5.77 -21.09 21.57
N ASP A 15 -5.01 -20.00 21.73
CA ASP A 15 -3.57 -20.02 21.99
C ASP A 15 -3.12 -18.80 22.82
N LYS A 16 -1.83 -18.77 23.21
CA LYS A 16 -1.25 -17.65 23.98
C LYS A 16 -1.11 -16.36 23.18
N ASP A 17 -1.11 -16.45 21.85
CA ASP A 17 -0.90 -15.34 20.93
C ASP A 17 -2.22 -14.64 20.56
N SER A 18 -3.34 -15.12 21.10
CA SER A 18 -4.67 -14.59 20.82
C SER A 18 -5.12 -13.62 21.92
N ILE A 19 -5.55 -12.43 21.49
CA ILE A 19 -6.11 -11.39 22.35
C ILE A 19 -7.64 -11.36 22.25
N LYS A 20 -8.29 -10.73 23.23
CA LYS A 20 -9.73 -10.49 23.23
C LYS A 20 -10.09 -9.60 22.02
N HIS A 21 -11.14 -9.95 21.28
CA HIS A 21 -11.65 -9.15 20.16
C HIS A 21 -13.14 -8.91 20.32
N VAL A 22 -13.52 -7.64 20.34
CA VAL A 22 -14.92 -7.20 20.45
C VAL A 22 -15.30 -6.49 19.17
N GLU A 23 -16.43 -6.88 18.57
CA GLU A 23 -17.00 -6.18 17.43
C GLU A 23 -18.38 -5.62 17.78
N PHE A 24 -18.52 -4.30 17.69
CA PHE A 24 -19.79 -3.60 17.92
C PHE A 24 -20.63 -3.55 16.64
N ASN A 25 -21.86 -4.06 16.73
CA ASN A 25 -22.74 -4.39 15.59
C ASN A 25 -24.14 -3.73 15.67
N GLY A 26 -24.34 -2.79 16.59
CA GLY A 26 -25.61 -2.08 16.76
C GLY A 26 -25.42 -0.63 17.14
N GLU A 27 -26.50 0.12 17.18
CA GLU A 27 -26.50 1.57 17.46
C GLU A 27 -26.18 1.92 18.92
N ASP A 28 -26.07 0.90 19.78
CA ASP A 28 -25.71 1.03 21.19
C ASP A 28 -24.60 0.06 21.61
N GLU A 29 -24.09 0.27 22.82
CA GLU A 29 -23.01 -0.51 23.42
C GLU A 29 -23.42 -1.94 23.83
N ARG A 30 -24.69 -2.34 23.67
CA ARG A 30 -25.22 -3.65 24.10
C ARG A 30 -25.10 -4.72 23.02
N LYS A 31 -25.10 -4.32 21.74
CA LYS A 31 -25.03 -5.26 20.62
C LYS A 31 -23.59 -5.42 20.14
N TYR A 32 -22.90 -6.43 20.69
CA TYR A 32 -21.55 -6.79 20.29
C TYR A 32 -21.41 -8.30 20.08
N SER A 33 -20.41 -8.69 19.29
CA SER A 33 -19.88 -10.06 19.23
C SER A 33 -18.51 -10.10 19.90
N PHE A 34 -18.19 -11.24 20.51
CA PHE A 34 -16.91 -11.49 21.14
C PHE A 34 -16.23 -12.68 20.47
N ALA A 35 -14.94 -12.53 20.18
CA ALA A 35 -14.08 -13.59 19.67
C ALA A 35 -12.67 -13.43 20.23
N TYR A 36 -11.82 -14.43 19.98
CA TYR A 36 -10.37 -14.27 20.14
C TYR A 36 -9.75 -14.06 18.76
N LYS A 37 -8.84 -13.09 18.66
CA LYS A 37 -8.11 -12.77 17.43
C LYS A 37 -6.62 -12.98 17.67
N LYS A 38 -5.97 -13.70 16.75
CA LYS A 38 -4.51 -13.83 16.74
C LYS A 38 -3.86 -12.46 16.62
N LEU A 39 -2.93 -12.16 17.52
CA LEU A 39 -2.21 -10.90 17.53
C LEU A 39 -1.10 -10.92 16.49
N GLU A 40 -1.05 -9.89 15.66
CA GLU A 40 0.06 -9.70 14.72
C GLU A 40 1.30 -9.20 15.47
N ASN A 41 2.49 -9.60 15.02
CA ASN A 41 3.73 -9.07 15.56
C ASN A 41 3.86 -7.60 15.16
N THR A 42 3.90 -6.71 16.15
CA THR A 42 4.14 -5.28 15.96
C THR A 42 5.28 -4.80 16.86
N LEU A 43 5.88 -3.67 16.53
CA LEU A 43 7.00 -3.14 17.30
C LEU A 43 6.56 -2.85 18.75
N PHE A 44 5.36 -2.29 18.90
CA PHE A 44 4.81 -1.98 20.21
C PHE A 44 4.60 -3.23 21.06
N PHE A 45 4.06 -4.30 20.47
CA PHE A 45 3.77 -5.53 21.21
C PHE A 45 5.04 -6.29 21.59
N LYS A 46 6.08 -6.31 20.74
CA LYS A 46 7.39 -6.87 21.12
C LYS A 46 8.04 -6.12 22.28
N TYR A 47 7.92 -4.80 22.29
CA TYR A 47 8.36 -4.01 23.43
C TYR A 47 7.58 -4.35 24.71
N LEU A 48 6.25 -4.51 24.63
CA LEU A 48 5.46 -4.90 25.79
C LEU A 48 5.80 -6.32 26.26
N GLU A 49 5.98 -7.30 25.36
CA GLU A 49 6.42 -8.66 25.71
C GLU A 49 7.77 -8.68 26.44
N SER A 50 8.67 -7.75 26.13
CA SER A 50 9.98 -7.64 26.79
C SER A 50 9.88 -7.21 28.26
N LYS A 51 8.73 -6.71 28.71
CA LYS A 51 8.50 -6.32 30.11
C LYS A 51 8.04 -7.54 30.90
N GLU A 52 8.82 -7.93 31.92
CA GLU A 52 8.57 -9.13 32.73
C GLU A 52 7.14 -9.23 33.32
N SER A 53 6.50 -8.09 33.56
CA SER A 53 5.17 -8.02 34.16
C SER A 53 4.01 -7.91 33.16
N PHE A 54 4.28 -7.89 31.84
CA PHE A 54 3.23 -7.61 30.86
C PHE A 54 2.75 -8.87 30.13
N SER A 55 1.46 -9.17 30.24
CA SER A 55 0.83 -10.31 29.56
C SER A 55 -0.08 -9.82 28.43
N LEU A 56 0.39 -9.90 27.18
CA LEU A 56 -0.34 -9.33 26.03
C LEU A 56 -1.80 -9.80 25.94
N HIS A 57 -2.07 -11.10 26.12
CA HIS A 57 -3.41 -11.66 25.99
C HIS A 57 -4.38 -11.27 27.13
N GLU A 58 -3.85 -10.89 28.30
CA GLU A 58 -4.66 -10.41 29.41
C GLU A 58 -4.90 -8.92 29.32
N GLN A 59 -3.89 -8.17 28.86
CA GLN A 59 -3.80 -6.71 28.97
C GLN A 59 -4.05 -5.97 27.66
N LEU A 60 -4.27 -6.69 26.56
CA LEU A 60 -4.67 -6.09 25.27
C LEU A 60 -6.03 -6.61 24.81
N MET A 61 -6.73 -5.74 24.09
CA MET A 61 -7.98 -6.03 23.42
C MET A 61 -8.01 -5.35 22.05
N ALA A 62 -8.52 -6.04 21.03
CA ALA A 62 -8.88 -5.44 19.76
C ALA A 62 -10.37 -5.08 19.78
N VAL A 63 -10.71 -3.92 19.24
CA VAL A 63 -12.10 -3.46 19.11
C VAL A 63 -12.36 -3.06 17.67
N THR A 64 -13.43 -3.60 17.08
CA THR A 64 -13.87 -3.29 15.72
C THR A 64 -15.27 -2.68 15.75
N PHE A 65 -15.49 -1.68 14.90
CA PHE A 65 -16.79 -1.04 14.74
C PHE A 65 -17.34 -1.31 13.35
N ASN A 66 -18.54 -1.87 13.28
CA ASN A 66 -19.14 -2.29 12.03
C ASN A 66 -19.41 -1.09 11.10
N LYS A 67 -18.83 -1.11 9.89
CA LYS A 67 -18.96 -0.03 8.90
C LYS A 67 -20.32 0.03 8.21
N SER A 68 -21.12 -1.03 8.27
CA SER A 68 -22.44 -1.07 7.62
C SER A 68 -23.48 -0.21 8.32
N MET A 69 -23.19 0.28 9.53
CA MET A 69 -24.08 1.14 10.30
C MET A 69 -24.18 2.57 9.75
N GLN A 70 -25.25 3.27 10.12
CA GLN A 70 -25.37 4.70 9.83
C GLN A 70 -24.18 5.46 10.43
N GLU A 71 -23.49 6.22 9.58
CA GLU A 71 -22.21 6.85 9.90
C GLU A 71 -22.23 7.72 11.17
N LYS A 72 -23.24 8.60 11.31
CA LYS A 72 -23.36 9.48 12.48
C LYS A 72 -23.53 8.68 13.77
N ALA A 73 -24.31 7.60 13.73
CA ALA A 73 -24.53 6.72 14.87
C ALA A 73 -23.24 5.96 15.21
N ASN A 74 -22.54 5.43 14.20
CA ASN A 74 -21.27 4.72 14.38
C ASN A 74 -20.19 5.64 14.97
N ASN A 75 -20.04 6.85 14.45
CA ASN A 75 -19.07 7.82 14.97
C ASN A 75 -19.35 8.19 16.42
N LYS A 76 -20.63 8.37 16.79
CA LYS A 76 -21.04 8.63 18.16
C LYS A 76 -20.72 7.44 19.07
N LEU A 77 -21.10 6.23 18.65
CA LEU A 77 -20.84 4.99 19.38
C LEU A 77 -19.33 4.78 19.61
N CYS A 78 -18.50 4.94 18.58
CA CYS A 78 -17.04 4.88 18.69
C CYS A 78 -16.52 5.81 19.79
N LYS A 79 -16.94 7.09 19.77
CA LYS A 79 -16.49 8.07 20.77
C LYS A 79 -16.96 7.70 22.16
N ASP A 80 -18.23 7.35 22.30
CA ASP A 80 -18.83 7.05 23.60
C ASP A 80 -18.15 5.84 24.24
N ILE A 81 -17.90 4.78 23.48
CA ILE A 81 -17.25 3.56 23.98
C ILE A 81 -15.77 3.83 24.30
N LEU A 82 -15.02 4.40 23.35
CA LEU A 82 -13.57 4.55 23.50
C LEU A 82 -13.18 5.59 24.55
N LYS A 83 -13.97 6.66 24.73
CA LYS A 83 -13.73 7.67 25.80
C LYS A 83 -14.08 7.14 27.19
N LYS A 84 -15.07 6.25 27.31
CA LYS A 84 -15.43 5.59 28.58
C LYS A 84 -14.45 4.48 28.96
N GLY A 85 -13.85 3.81 27.98
CA GLY A 85 -13.11 2.58 28.19
C GLY A 85 -14.03 1.37 28.37
N ILE A 86 -13.44 0.18 28.22
CA ILE A 86 -14.15 -1.09 28.26
C ILE A 86 -13.75 -1.85 29.53
N PHE A 87 -14.74 -2.21 30.35
CA PHE A 87 -14.55 -3.13 31.47
C PHE A 87 -14.83 -4.56 31.02
N CYS A 88 -13.83 -5.43 31.10
CA CYS A 88 -13.93 -6.84 30.74
C CYS A 88 -13.02 -7.65 31.65
N ASP A 89 -13.52 -8.75 32.21
CA ASP A 89 -12.70 -9.70 32.98
C ASP A 89 -11.97 -9.04 34.18
N GLY A 90 -12.67 -8.18 34.92
CA GLY A 90 -12.11 -7.47 36.08
C GLY A 90 -11.17 -6.31 35.75
N LYS A 91 -10.88 -6.05 34.47
CA LYS A 91 -9.91 -5.06 34.00
C LYS A 91 -10.58 -3.96 33.17
N ILE A 92 -9.97 -2.77 33.16
CA ILE A 92 -10.42 -1.62 32.35
C ILE A 92 -9.40 -1.37 31.25
N PHE A 93 -9.87 -1.38 30.00
CA PHE A 93 -9.08 -1.15 28.81
C PHE A 93 -9.35 0.25 28.25
N HIS A 94 -8.29 1.01 28.00
CA HIS A 94 -8.34 2.34 27.38
C HIS A 94 -7.74 2.32 25.99
N PHE A 95 -8.14 3.28 25.15
CA PHE A 95 -7.68 3.37 23.77
C PHE A 95 -6.16 3.50 23.70
N LEU A 96 -5.53 2.64 22.90
CA LEU A 96 -4.08 2.61 22.72
C LEU A 96 -3.68 3.22 21.36
N GLY A 97 -4.26 2.73 20.27
CA GLY A 97 -3.91 3.17 18.93
C GLY A 97 -4.33 2.20 17.83
N HIS A 98 -3.88 2.48 16.61
CA HIS A 98 -4.19 1.68 15.42
C HIS A 98 -3.11 1.91 14.35
N SER A 99 -2.88 0.92 13.49
CA SER A 99 -2.15 1.10 12.23
C SER A 99 -3.01 1.79 11.17
N SER A 100 -2.42 2.12 10.02
CA SER A 100 -3.20 2.67 8.90
C SER A 100 -4.24 1.67 8.37
N SER A 101 -3.95 0.37 8.34
CA SER A 101 -4.92 -0.65 7.90
C SER A 101 -6.06 -0.80 8.90
N GLN A 102 -5.73 -0.84 10.19
CA GLN A 102 -6.70 -0.97 11.27
C GLN A 102 -7.64 0.25 11.30
N LEU A 103 -7.11 1.46 11.10
CA LEU A 103 -7.90 2.67 10.95
C LEU A 103 -8.92 2.56 9.81
N ARG A 104 -8.48 2.10 8.63
CA ARG A 104 -9.38 1.84 7.49
C ARG A 104 -10.43 0.84 7.86
N GLU A 105 -10.09 -0.25 8.52
CA GLU A 105 -11.00 -1.32 8.98
C GLU A 105 -11.90 -0.93 10.16
N LYS A 106 -11.79 0.30 10.69
CA LYS A 106 -12.45 0.72 11.94
C LYS A 106 -12.16 -0.23 13.09
N THR A 107 -10.91 -0.69 13.15
CA THR A 107 -10.36 -1.51 14.22
C THR A 107 -9.28 -0.72 14.99
N CYS A 108 -9.24 -0.85 16.30
CA CYS A 108 -8.20 -0.28 17.15
C CYS A 108 -7.80 -1.25 18.26
N PHE A 109 -6.65 -0.99 18.87
CA PHE A 109 -6.22 -1.68 20.08
C PHE A 109 -6.54 -0.87 21.32
N MET A 110 -6.85 -1.58 22.40
CA MET A 110 -7.02 -1.06 23.74
C MET A 110 -6.08 -1.80 24.69
N MET A 111 -5.65 -1.10 25.74
CA MET A 111 -4.67 -1.60 26.71
C MET A 111 -5.21 -1.42 28.13
N GLU A 112 -4.98 -2.41 28.98
CA GLU A 112 -5.15 -2.26 30.43
C GLU A 112 -4.15 -1.22 30.96
N GLY A 113 -4.64 -0.29 31.76
CA GLY A 113 -3.82 0.73 32.41
C GLY A 113 -4.43 2.12 32.32
N SER A 114 -3.86 3.07 33.04
CA SER A 114 -4.29 4.46 33.01
C SER A 114 -3.86 5.16 31.72
N ASP A 115 -4.48 6.31 31.47
CA ASP A 115 -4.13 7.18 30.36
C ASP A 115 -2.65 7.60 30.38
N GLU A 116 -2.10 7.81 31.58
CA GLU A 116 -0.71 8.17 31.84
C GLU A 116 0.25 7.00 31.64
N GLU A 117 -0.14 5.79 32.03
CA GLU A 117 0.67 4.58 31.84
C GLU A 117 0.87 4.28 30.35
N ILE A 118 -0.22 4.30 29.57
CA ILE A 118 -0.15 4.16 28.11
C ILE A 118 0.75 5.25 27.50
N GLN A 119 0.59 6.50 27.93
CA GLN A 119 1.43 7.60 27.42
C GLN A 119 2.91 7.40 27.78
N THR A 120 3.21 6.85 28.94
CA THR A 120 4.57 6.51 29.37
C THR A 120 5.18 5.42 28.50
N HIS A 121 4.40 4.41 28.11
CA HIS A 121 4.87 3.40 27.16
C HIS A 121 5.17 4.02 25.79
N LEU A 122 4.27 4.85 25.26
CA LEU A 122 4.44 5.53 23.97
C LEU A 122 5.69 6.43 23.95
N LYS A 123 6.00 7.14 25.05
CA LYS A 123 7.19 8.00 25.16
C LYS A 123 8.51 7.29 24.88
N ASN A 124 8.59 5.97 25.06
CA ASN A 124 9.81 5.20 24.73
C ASN A 124 10.13 5.15 23.23
N PHE A 125 9.16 5.50 22.37
CA PHE A 125 9.31 5.52 20.91
C PHE A 125 9.42 6.93 20.33
N GLY A 126 9.31 7.96 21.17
CA GLY A 126 9.36 9.35 20.77
C GLY A 126 8.38 10.22 21.56
N ASP A 127 8.65 11.53 21.60
CA ASP A 127 7.70 12.48 22.18
C ASP A 127 6.63 12.84 21.15
N PHE A 128 5.49 12.15 21.22
CA PHE A 128 4.34 12.43 20.37
C PHE A 128 3.58 13.68 20.81
N VAL A 129 3.83 14.23 22.01
CA VAL A 129 3.12 15.42 22.53
C VAL A 129 3.51 16.67 21.75
N GLU A 130 4.75 16.75 21.26
CA GLU A 130 5.23 17.87 20.44
C GLU A 130 4.53 17.95 19.08
N LEU A 131 3.86 16.88 18.65
CA LEU A 131 3.10 16.84 17.40
C LEU A 131 1.69 17.39 17.64
N SER A 132 1.50 18.67 17.31
CA SER A 132 0.23 19.36 17.52
C SER A 132 -0.91 18.87 16.61
N ASP A 133 -0.61 18.44 15.38
CA ASP A 133 -1.58 17.86 14.46
C ASP A 133 -1.87 16.39 14.81
N VAL A 134 -3.14 16.11 15.16
CA VAL A 134 -3.60 14.77 15.53
C VAL A 134 -3.47 13.75 14.39
N ASN A 135 -3.61 14.15 13.12
CA ASN A 135 -3.48 13.25 11.98
C ASN A 135 -2.02 12.79 11.83
N ILE A 136 -1.07 13.72 11.96
CA ILE A 136 0.36 13.41 11.92
C ILE A 136 0.73 12.53 13.12
N ARG A 137 0.22 12.88 14.31
CA ARG A 137 0.47 12.12 15.54
C ARG A 137 -0.09 10.70 15.47
N ALA A 138 -1.35 10.54 15.05
CA ALA A 138 -1.99 9.24 14.84
C ALA A 138 -1.22 8.40 13.79
N LYS A 139 -0.78 9.02 12.69
CA LYS A 139 0.02 8.34 11.67
C LYS A 139 1.35 7.83 12.22
N LYS A 140 2.07 8.64 13.01
CA LYS A 140 3.37 8.24 13.59
C LYS A 140 3.22 7.18 14.68
N ILE A 141 2.26 7.33 15.60
CA ILE A 141 1.93 6.29 16.59
C ILE A 141 1.51 5.00 15.87
N GLY A 142 0.76 5.12 14.78
CA GLY A 142 0.29 4.01 13.98
C GLY A 142 1.39 3.14 13.36
N LEU A 143 2.60 3.68 13.15
CA LEU A 143 3.75 2.91 12.68
C LEU A 143 4.19 1.84 13.70
N LEU A 144 3.93 2.06 14.99
CA LEU A 144 4.26 1.09 16.04
C LEU A 144 3.37 -0.16 15.98
N PHE A 145 2.18 -0.03 15.36
CA PHE A 145 1.18 -1.08 15.19
C PHE A 145 1.20 -1.70 13.79
N SER A 146 2.14 -1.29 12.92
CA SER A 146 2.34 -1.93 11.62
C SER A 146 2.82 -3.36 11.83
N PRO A 147 2.11 -4.37 11.27
CA PRO A 147 2.53 -5.75 11.41
C PRO A 147 3.83 -6.00 10.64
N PHE A 148 4.64 -6.91 11.16
CA PHE A 148 5.84 -7.40 10.47
C PHE A 148 5.90 -8.93 10.54
N HIS A 149 6.61 -9.52 9.59
CA HIS A 149 6.75 -10.97 9.48
C HIS A 149 7.99 -11.45 10.24
N TYR A 150 9.09 -10.73 10.12
CA TYR A 150 10.39 -11.13 10.67
C TYR A 150 10.99 -10.01 11.51
N PHE A 151 11.78 -10.39 12.50
CA PHE A 151 12.60 -9.48 13.28
C PHE A 151 13.95 -10.11 13.54
N VAL A 152 14.97 -9.28 13.66
CA VAL A 152 16.35 -9.74 13.86
C VAL A 152 17.06 -8.80 14.82
N GLU A 153 17.87 -9.38 15.71
CA GLU A 153 18.83 -8.60 16.48
C GLU A 153 19.97 -8.16 15.57
N VAL A 154 20.15 -6.85 15.47
CA VAL A 154 21.21 -6.24 14.68
C VAL A 154 22.37 -5.85 15.60
N ASN A 155 23.58 -6.23 15.19
CA ASN A 155 24.81 -5.85 15.89
C ASN A 155 25.23 -4.42 15.53
N GLU A 156 24.92 -4.00 14.31
CA GLU A 156 25.17 -2.68 13.77
C GLU A 156 23.86 -1.91 13.76
N ASP A 157 23.87 -0.66 14.24
CA ASP A 157 22.70 0.20 14.23
C ASP A 157 22.32 0.53 12.77
N PRO A 158 21.12 0.13 12.27
CA PRO A 158 20.68 0.45 10.92
C PRO A 158 20.65 1.94 10.61
N ARG A 159 20.70 2.83 11.61
CA ARG A 159 20.81 4.29 11.43
C ARG A 159 22.24 4.75 11.17
N GLU A 160 23.22 4.00 11.70
CA GLU A 160 24.66 4.28 11.57
C GLU A 160 25.30 3.53 10.39
N MET A 161 24.54 2.63 9.74
CA MET A 161 24.96 1.96 8.51
C MET A 161 25.33 2.98 7.43
N PRO A 162 26.37 2.70 6.61
CA PRO A 162 26.83 3.62 5.58
C PRO A 162 25.67 4.05 4.70
N ASP A 163 25.47 5.36 4.61
CA ASP A 163 24.55 5.92 3.64
C ASP A 163 25.07 5.54 2.24
N SER A 164 24.17 5.02 1.41
CA SER A 164 24.34 5.21 -0.03
C SER A 164 24.22 6.70 -0.32
N ILE A 165 24.69 7.11 -1.49
CA ILE A 165 24.76 8.53 -1.87
C ILE A 165 23.36 9.22 -1.89
N ASP A 166 22.26 8.47 -1.73
CA ASP A 166 20.87 8.96 -1.75
C ASP A 166 20.06 8.67 -0.47
N GLY A 167 20.73 8.36 0.65
CA GLY A 167 20.07 8.18 1.97
C GLY A 167 19.38 6.84 2.22
N SER A 168 19.29 5.96 1.22
CA SER A 168 19.11 4.51 1.46
C SER A 168 20.39 3.96 2.10
N ARG A 169 20.31 3.02 3.03
CA ARG A 169 21.52 2.52 3.74
C ARG A 169 21.93 1.15 3.25
N PHE A 170 23.23 0.87 3.24
CA PHE A 170 23.72 -0.46 2.87
C PHE A 170 23.51 -1.46 4.00
N MET A 171 22.95 -2.63 3.69
CA MET A 171 22.97 -3.79 4.58
C MET A 171 24.15 -4.71 4.25
N SER A 172 24.69 -5.34 5.28
CA SER A 172 25.71 -6.38 5.16
C SER A 172 25.12 -7.69 4.59
N ARG A 173 25.98 -8.49 3.94
CA ARG A 173 25.61 -9.84 3.49
C ARG A 173 25.22 -10.74 4.67
N GLU A 174 25.83 -10.54 5.83
CA GLU A 174 25.49 -11.28 7.05
C GLU A 174 24.04 -11.01 7.49
N LEU A 175 23.61 -9.75 7.47
CA LEU A 175 22.23 -9.39 7.78
C LEU A 175 21.26 -10.02 6.76
N ALA A 176 21.56 -9.93 5.47
CA ALA A 176 20.74 -10.53 4.42
C ALA A 176 20.65 -12.06 4.57
N ALA A 177 21.76 -12.73 4.90
CA ALA A 177 21.81 -14.17 5.13
C ALA A 177 21.02 -14.58 6.39
N LYS A 178 21.10 -13.81 7.49
CA LYS A 178 20.27 -14.01 8.69
C LYS A 178 18.79 -13.91 8.35
N ILE A 179 18.37 -12.90 7.59
CA ILE A 179 16.98 -12.76 7.16
C ILE A 179 16.55 -13.93 6.26
N ARG A 180 17.38 -14.35 5.29
CA ARG A 180 17.08 -15.53 4.46
C ARG A 180 16.84 -16.77 5.32
N ALA A 181 17.69 -17.00 6.33
CA ALA A 181 17.55 -18.14 7.24
C ALA A 181 16.23 -18.10 8.05
N LEU A 182 15.75 -16.90 8.41
CA LEU A 182 14.46 -16.74 9.11
C LEU A 182 13.25 -16.98 8.21
N MET A 183 13.37 -16.73 6.92
CA MET A 183 12.26 -16.82 5.97
C MET A 183 11.90 -18.26 5.58
N ASP A 184 12.76 -19.24 5.88
CA ASP A 184 12.58 -20.67 5.54
C ASP A 184 12.20 -20.92 4.08
N VAL A 185 12.83 -20.18 3.16
CA VAL A 185 12.59 -20.28 1.71
C VAL A 185 13.89 -20.57 0.95
N ASN A 186 13.78 -21.40 -0.09
CA ASN A 186 14.87 -21.73 -1.02
C ASN A 186 15.10 -20.60 -2.06
N TYR A 187 15.11 -19.35 -1.61
CA TYR A 187 15.29 -18.18 -2.47
C TYR A 187 16.62 -17.48 -2.20
N PRO A 188 17.13 -16.68 -3.15
CA PRO A 188 18.31 -15.86 -2.90
C PRO A 188 18.08 -14.91 -1.70
N GLU A 189 19.19 -14.44 -1.13
CA GLU A 189 19.17 -13.38 -0.12
C GLU A 189 18.36 -12.18 -0.63
N PRO A 190 17.51 -11.56 0.21
CA PRO A 190 16.82 -10.35 -0.16
C PRO A 190 17.86 -9.26 -0.46
N SER A 191 17.64 -8.50 -1.52
CA SER A 191 18.50 -7.39 -1.95
C SER A 191 18.03 -6.04 -1.43
N ALA A 192 16.78 -5.93 -1.01
CA ALA A 192 16.23 -4.74 -0.37
C ALA A 192 15.32 -5.13 0.80
N LEU A 193 15.40 -4.39 1.90
CA LEU A 193 14.58 -4.55 3.11
C LEU A 193 13.95 -3.21 3.48
N LEU A 194 12.64 -3.18 3.71
CA LEU A 194 11.99 -2.08 4.41
C LEU A 194 12.01 -2.40 5.90
N VAL A 195 12.78 -1.63 6.66
CA VAL A 195 13.04 -1.88 8.07
C VAL A 195 12.41 -0.79 8.93
N HIS A 196 11.89 -1.20 10.08
CA HIS A 196 11.60 -0.31 11.19
C HIS A 196 12.50 -0.67 12.39
N TYR A 197 13.28 0.31 12.84
CA TYR A 197 14.26 0.15 13.91
C TYR A 197 14.28 1.41 14.79
N GLN A 198 13.89 1.28 16.07
CA GLN A 198 13.95 2.39 17.04
C GLN A 198 13.38 3.74 16.54
N GLY A 199 12.24 3.71 15.85
CA GLY A 199 11.60 4.90 15.28
C GLY A 199 12.15 5.35 13.92
N PHE A 200 13.23 4.74 13.42
CA PHE A 200 13.69 4.87 12.05
C PHE A 200 12.95 3.87 11.15
N GLN A 201 12.28 4.36 10.11
CA GLN A 201 11.75 3.54 9.03
C GLN A 201 12.48 3.89 7.73
N GLY A 202 13.07 2.90 7.06
CA GLY A 202 13.83 3.14 5.84
C GLY A 202 14.17 1.87 5.06
N ILE A 203 14.72 2.08 3.87
CA ILE A 203 15.12 1.02 2.95
C ILE A 203 16.60 0.71 3.18
N LEU A 204 16.90 -0.56 3.43
CA LEU A 204 18.26 -1.09 3.37
C LEU A 204 18.48 -1.84 2.05
N VAL A 205 19.61 -1.61 1.40
CA VAL A 205 19.98 -2.23 0.11
C VAL A 205 21.25 -3.05 0.28
N LEU A 206 21.32 -4.24 -0.33
CA LEU A 206 22.47 -5.12 -0.20
C LEU A 206 23.75 -4.45 -0.74
N GLY A 207 24.73 -4.25 0.13
CA GLY A 207 26.02 -3.70 -0.24
C GLY A 207 26.94 -4.72 -0.92
N THR A 208 27.82 -4.23 -1.78
CA THR A 208 28.96 -4.98 -2.29
C THR A 208 30.19 -4.72 -1.41
N GLU A 209 31.06 -5.72 -1.27
CA GLU A 209 32.31 -5.66 -0.48
C GLU A 209 33.28 -4.53 -0.90
N HIS A 210 33.06 -3.92 -2.07
CA HIS A 210 33.84 -2.79 -2.58
C HIS A 210 33.48 -1.42 -1.99
N VAL A 211 32.46 -1.31 -1.11
CA VAL A 211 32.12 -0.05 -0.43
C VAL A 211 32.95 0.09 0.85
N ASN A 212 34.28 0.14 0.72
CA ASN A 212 35.20 0.46 1.83
C ASN A 212 35.59 1.95 1.87
N THR A 213 34.98 2.78 1.04
CA THR A 213 35.23 4.22 1.03
C THR A 213 34.04 4.94 1.63
N PRO A 214 34.18 5.65 2.76
CA PRO A 214 33.18 6.61 3.19
C PRO A 214 33.12 7.69 2.11
N LEU A 215 32.04 7.74 1.35
CA LEU A 215 31.79 8.88 0.47
C LEU A 215 31.36 10.04 1.38
N GLN A 216 32.35 10.87 1.70
CA GLN A 216 32.15 12.12 2.41
C GLN A 216 31.16 13.01 1.64
N ASP A 217 30.15 13.45 2.39
CA ASP A 217 29.64 14.82 2.35
C ASP A 217 28.75 15.21 1.17
N GLN A 218 27.56 14.59 1.08
CA GLN A 218 26.36 15.26 0.57
C GLN A 218 25.15 14.78 1.38
N SER A 219 24.97 15.35 2.57
CA SER A 219 23.74 15.23 3.35
C SER A 219 22.61 15.98 2.64
N HIS A 220 21.99 15.34 1.64
CA HIS A 220 20.65 15.75 1.22
C HIS A 220 19.66 15.22 2.26
N GLU A 221 19.16 16.13 3.11
CA GLU A 221 18.05 15.95 4.05
C GLU A 221 16.75 15.54 3.32
N SER A 222 16.69 14.34 2.76
CA SER A 222 15.46 13.81 2.13
C SER A 222 14.91 12.55 2.79
N THR A 223 15.58 12.04 3.83
CA THR A 223 14.91 11.18 4.80
C THR A 223 14.35 12.08 5.88
N GLN A 224 13.03 12.07 6.11
CA GLN A 224 12.49 12.59 7.37
C GLN A 224 13.09 11.73 8.48
N LEU A 225 14.26 12.14 8.98
CA LEU A 225 14.72 11.79 10.30
C LEU A 225 13.57 12.16 11.22
N VAL A 226 12.90 11.14 11.76
CA VAL A 226 12.46 11.27 13.13
C VAL A 226 13.77 11.40 13.90
N THR A 227 14.24 12.64 14.05
CA THR A 227 15.27 12.95 15.02
C THR A 227 14.63 12.67 16.36
N VAL A 228 14.67 11.41 16.79
CA VAL A 228 14.62 11.10 18.21
C VAL A 228 15.82 11.86 18.77
N PRO A 229 15.62 12.85 19.67
CA PRO A 229 16.74 13.57 20.25
C PRO A 229 17.76 12.56 20.76
N LYS A 230 19.05 12.82 20.46
CA LYS A 230 20.21 11.97 20.76
C LYS A 230 20.38 11.62 22.26
N GLU A 231 19.48 12.09 23.12
CA GLU A 231 19.56 12.09 24.58
C GLU A 231 18.34 11.45 25.28
N MET A 232 17.58 10.58 24.61
CA MET A 232 16.63 9.71 25.31
C MET A 232 17.22 8.31 25.51
N SER A 233 17.11 7.80 26.74
CA SER A 233 17.54 6.47 27.17
C SER A 233 17.21 5.42 26.10
N ARG A 234 18.25 4.77 25.55
CA ARG A 234 18.15 3.72 24.53
C ARG A 234 17.03 2.73 24.89
N PRO A 235 16.06 2.45 24.01
CA PRO A 235 15.14 1.34 24.26
C PRO A 235 15.92 0.03 24.34
N VAL A 236 15.41 -0.89 25.15
CA VAL A 236 16.06 -2.10 25.71
C VAL A 236 16.39 -3.20 24.66
N SER A 237 16.25 -2.95 23.35
CA SER A 237 16.48 -3.99 22.34
C SER A 237 17.02 -3.47 21.01
N ASN A 238 18.07 -4.11 20.47
CA ASN A 238 18.62 -3.90 19.13
C ASN A 238 17.81 -4.66 18.07
N LEU A 239 16.48 -4.61 18.14
CA LEU A 239 15.58 -5.38 17.29
C LEU A 239 15.18 -4.57 16.05
N ALA A 240 15.59 -5.04 14.87
CA ALA A 240 15.13 -4.54 13.59
C ALA A 240 13.91 -5.34 13.13
N CYS A 241 12.80 -4.65 12.87
CA CYS A 241 11.56 -5.25 12.37
C CYS A 241 11.52 -5.14 10.84
N ILE A 242 11.34 -6.26 10.15
CA ILE A 242 11.29 -6.32 8.69
C ILE A 242 9.84 -6.20 8.23
N LEU A 243 9.50 -5.01 7.74
CA LEU A 243 8.16 -4.67 7.29
C LEU A 243 7.85 -5.28 5.92
N ASP A 244 8.78 -5.17 4.98
CA ASP A 244 8.71 -5.78 3.65
C ASP A 244 10.11 -6.04 3.08
N TYR A 245 10.22 -6.81 2.01
CA TYR A 245 11.51 -7.20 1.42
C TYR A 245 11.41 -7.56 -0.08
N SER A 246 12.54 -7.51 -0.79
CA SER A 246 12.60 -7.96 -2.18
C SER A 246 12.53 -9.49 -2.27
N ARG A 247 11.62 -10.00 -3.11
CA ARG A 247 11.36 -11.44 -3.23
C ARG A 247 10.98 -11.82 -4.66
N PRO A 248 11.27 -13.06 -5.09
CA PRO A 248 10.98 -13.50 -6.44
C PRO A 248 9.50 -13.83 -6.63
N HIS A 249 9.10 -14.04 -7.89
CA HIS A 249 7.80 -14.57 -8.32
C HIS A 249 6.54 -13.82 -7.83
N VAL A 250 6.65 -12.55 -7.43
CA VAL A 250 5.48 -11.71 -7.20
C VAL A 250 4.92 -11.26 -8.55
N ASN A 251 3.87 -11.95 -9.00
CA ASN A 251 3.26 -11.69 -10.30
C ASN A 251 2.58 -10.32 -10.34
N ALA A 252 2.70 -9.66 -11.50
CA ALA A 252 1.97 -8.44 -11.78
C ALA A 252 0.67 -8.75 -12.54
N TYR A 253 -0.34 -7.93 -12.30
CA TYR A 253 -1.63 -8.03 -12.95
C TYR A 253 -2.04 -6.68 -13.51
N LEU A 254 -2.67 -6.67 -14.68
CA LEU A 254 -3.36 -5.49 -15.18
C LEU A 254 -4.75 -5.43 -14.58
N ASP A 255 -5.06 -4.30 -13.96
CA ASP A 255 -6.42 -3.89 -13.69
C ASP A 255 -7.00 -3.16 -14.91
N VAL A 256 -8.28 -2.80 -14.83
CA VAL A 256 -8.95 -2.11 -15.94
C VAL A 256 -8.30 -0.76 -16.27
N LYS A 257 -7.79 -0.03 -15.27
CA LYS A 257 -7.13 1.26 -15.47
C LYS A 257 -5.86 1.09 -16.30
N LEU A 258 -4.97 0.19 -15.90
CA LEU A 258 -3.72 -0.07 -16.62
C LEU A 258 -3.99 -0.58 -18.05
N VAL A 259 -5.03 -1.39 -18.27
CA VAL A 259 -5.47 -1.78 -19.62
C VAL A 259 -5.77 -0.55 -20.48
N MET A 260 -6.58 0.38 -19.96
CA MET A 260 -6.95 1.61 -20.67
C MET A 260 -5.74 2.51 -20.93
N LEU A 261 -4.87 2.68 -19.92
CA LEU A 261 -3.67 3.52 -20.01
C LEU A 261 -2.65 2.95 -21.01
N LEU A 262 -2.44 1.64 -21.04
CA LEU A 262 -1.56 0.99 -22.01
C LEU A 262 -2.10 1.13 -23.44
N ALA A 263 -3.42 0.96 -23.61
CA ALA A 263 -4.09 1.17 -24.90
C ALA A 263 -3.93 2.61 -25.39
N ALA A 264 -4.11 3.59 -24.50
CA ALA A 264 -3.92 5.02 -24.77
C ALA A 264 -2.48 5.34 -25.19
N ARG A 265 -1.52 4.53 -24.76
CA ARG A 265 -0.11 4.64 -25.14
C ARG A 265 0.27 3.80 -26.37
N GLY A 266 -0.71 3.24 -27.08
CA GLY A 266 -0.53 2.55 -28.36
C GLY A 266 -0.18 1.06 -28.25
N VAL A 267 -0.46 0.43 -27.11
CA VAL A 267 -0.45 -1.04 -26.98
C VAL A 267 -1.67 -1.62 -27.71
N GLN A 268 -1.48 -2.73 -28.42
CA GLN A 268 -2.55 -3.34 -29.20
C GLN A 268 -3.62 -3.95 -28.30
N VAL A 269 -4.87 -3.55 -28.51
CA VAL A 269 -6.03 -4.03 -27.74
C VAL A 269 -6.21 -5.53 -27.90
N GLU A 270 -5.95 -6.06 -29.10
CA GLU A 270 -6.04 -7.48 -29.41
C GLU A 270 -5.10 -8.30 -28.54
N TYR A 271 -3.89 -7.78 -28.26
CA TYR A 271 -2.93 -8.45 -27.40
C TYR A 271 -3.36 -8.41 -25.93
N LEU A 272 -3.89 -7.29 -25.45
CA LEU A 272 -4.46 -7.18 -24.11
C LEU A 272 -5.63 -8.15 -23.91
N ARG A 273 -6.51 -8.29 -24.91
CA ARG A 273 -7.61 -9.27 -24.92
C ARG A 273 -7.10 -10.72 -24.93
N ALA A 274 -6.03 -10.99 -25.69
CA ALA A 274 -5.40 -12.30 -25.71
C ALA A 274 -4.86 -12.68 -24.33
N LEU A 275 -4.15 -11.76 -23.64
CA LEU A 275 -3.66 -11.98 -22.27
C LEU A 275 -4.79 -12.32 -21.29
N GLN A 276 -5.92 -11.59 -21.37
CA GLN A 276 -7.09 -11.90 -20.54
C GLN A 276 -7.65 -13.30 -20.82
N THR A 277 -7.80 -13.63 -22.10
CA THR A 277 -8.35 -14.91 -22.55
C THR A 277 -7.43 -16.08 -22.15
N ASP A 278 -6.13 -15.91 -22.33
CA ASP A 278 -5.12 -16.91 -21.98
C ASP A 278 -5.06 -17.13 -20.47
N TYR A 279 -5.21 -16.08 -19.67
CA TYR A 279 -5.26 -16.23 -18.22
C TYR A 279 -6.52 -16.98 -17.75
N TYR A 280 -7.69 -16.68 -18.32
CA TYR A 280 -8.91 -17.41 -18.00
C TYR A 280 -8.86 -18.87 -18.45
N ARG A 281 -8.23 -19.15 -19.60
CA ARG A 281 -7.97 -20.53 -20.04
C ARG A 281 -7.06 -21.25 -19.06
N LEU A 282 -5.95 -20.62 -18.66
CA LEU A 282 -5.03 -21.17 -17.67
C LEU A 282 -5.76 -21.57 -16.38
N LEU A 283 -6.60 -20.70 -15.82
CA LEU A 283 -7.35 -21.00 -14.59
C LEU A 283 -8.40 -22.11 -14.76
N LYS A 284 -8.99 -22.26 -15.96
CA LYS A 284 -9.91 -23.39 -16.25
C LYS A 284 -9.17 -24.71 -16.28
N ASP A 285 -8.00 -24.71 -16.89
CA ASP A 285 -7.28 -25.94 -17.23
C ASP A 285 -6.28 -26.36 -16.14
N VAL A 286 -5.88 -25.45 -15.21
CA VAL A 286 -4.83 -25.69 -14.19
C VAL A 286 -5.04 -26.94 -13.32
N CYS A 287 -6.28 -27.35 -13.06
CA CYS A 287 -6.56 -28.54 -12.26
C CYS A 287 -6.66 -29.83 -13.09
N ASN A 288 -6.81 -29.71 -14.41
CA ASN A 288 -7.11 -30.84 -15.32
C ASN A 288 -6.01 -31.11 -16.34
N ASP A 289 -5.14 -30.15 -16.62
CA ASP A 289 -4.07 -30.24 -17.60
C ASP A 289 -2.70 -30.07 -16.91
N SER A 290 -1.82 -31.06 -17.06
CA SER A 290 -0.51 -31.05 -16.42
C SER A 290 0.36 -29.90 -16.91
N ALA A 291 0.29 -29.55 -18.20
CA ALA A 291 1.10 -28.46 -18.74
C ALA A 291 0.66 -27.10 -18.18
N SER A 292 -0.65 -26.87 -18.06
CA SER A 292 -1.25 -25.69 -17.44
C SER A 292 -0.92 -25.61 -15.95
N LYS A 293 -0.99 -26.74 -15.24
CA LYS A 293 -0.55 -26.85 -13.85
C LYS A 293 0.90 -26.43 -13.69
N ASP A 294 1.80 -27.06 -14.46
CA ASP A 294 3.24 -26.81 -14.39
C ASP A 294 3.56 -25.35 -14.77
N TYR A 295 2.89 -24.81 -15.78
CA TYR A 295 3.03 -23.41 -16.18
C TYR A 295 2.54 -22.45 -15.08
N PHE A 296 1.40 -22.71 -14.46
CA PHE A 296 0.87 -21.87 -13.37
C PHE A 296 1.80 -21.89 -12.16
N LEU A 297 2.20 -23.08 -11.70
CA LEU A 297 3.14 -23.25 -10.59
C LEU A 297 4.48 -22.58 -10.88
N ARG A 298 4.93 -22.64 -12.13
CA ARG A 298 6.13 -21.95 -12.60
C ARG A 298 6.02 -20.44 -12.43
N LEU A 299 4.93 -19.84 -12.91
CA LEU A 299 4.71 -18.40 -12.80
C LEU A 299 4.62 -17.94 -11.35
N THR A 300 3.99 -18.72 -10.48
CA THR A 300 3.86 -18.39 -9.06
C THR A 300 5.10 -18.72 -8.22
N GLY A 301 6.18 -19.23 -8.84
CA GLY A 301 7.41 -19.59 -8.12
C GLY A 301 7.28 -20.83 -7.24
N ARG A 302 6.25 -21.63 -7.48
CA ARG A 302 5.92 -22.80 -6.67
C ARG A 302 6.41 -24.11 -7.29
N ALA A 303 6.92 -24.06 -8.51
CA ALA A 303 7.49 -25.21 -9.22
C ALA A 303 8.93 -25.58 -8.80
N ILE A 304 9.44 -25.09 -7.65
CA ILE A 304 10.86 -25.24 -7.29
C ILE A 304 11.19 -26.71 -7.00
N GLU A 305 12.17 -27.23 -7.74
CA GLU A 305 12.72 -28.57 -7.61
C GLU A 305 13.11 -28.87 -6.15
N GLY A 306 12.44 -29.85 -5.55
CA GLY A 306 12.79 -30.39 -4.23
C GLY A 306 11.80 -30.12 -3.10
N SER A 307 10.87 -29.18 -3.23
CA SER A 307 9.80 -29.01 -2.25
C SER A 307 8.66 -29.98 -2.55
N ARG A 308 8.62 -31.11 -1.84
CA ARG A 308 7.49 -32.06 -1.82
C ARG A 308 6.27 -31.50 -1.08
N THR A 309 5.96 -30.21 -1.22
CA THR A 309 4.63 -29.74 -0.84
C THR A 309 3.71 -30.10 -1.99
N TYR A 310 2.83 -31.08 -1.75
CA TYR A 310 1.65 -31.28 -2.57
C TYR A 310 0.81 -30.02 -2.42
N GLU A 311 1.06 -29.03 -3.26
CA GLU A 311 0.29 -27.81 -3.24
C GLU A 311 -1.11 -28.12 -3.76
N ASP A 312 -2.10 -27.76 -2.96
CA ASP A 312 -3.49 -27.83 -3.34
C ASP A 312 -3.75 -26.80 -4.45
N ILE A 313 -3.61 -27.27 -5.69
CA ILE A 313 -3.79 -26.46 -6.89
C ILE A 313 -5.22 -25.90 -6.98
N GLU A 314 -6.20 -26.60 -6.40
CA GLU A 314 -7.58 -26.12 -6.35
C GLU A 314 -7.71 -24.93 -5.41
N ALA A 315 -7.04 -24.98 -4.24
CA ALA A 315 -6.96 -23.83 -3.34
C ALA A 315 -6.28 -22.61 -3.99
N LEU A 316 -5.21 -22.81 -4.77
CA LEU A 316 -4.54 -21.73 -5.49
C LEU A 316 -5.43 -21.11 -6.57
N ARG A 317 -6.11 -21.96 -7.36
CA ARG A 317 -7.09 -21.50 -8.36
C ARG A 317 -8.19 -20.69 -7.68
N ARG A 318 -8.74 -21.20 -6.57
CA ARG A 318 -9.79 -20.54 -5.79
C ARG A 318 -9.34 -19.16 -5.31
N GLU A 319 -8.12 -19.04 -4.79
CA GLU A 319 -7.55 -17.77 -4.35
C GLU A 319 -7.47 -16.77 -5.52
N GLU A 320 -6.98 -17.19 -6.68
CA GLU A 320 -6.92 -16.33 -7.87
C GLU A 320 -8.30 -15.88 -8.34
N VAL A 321 -9.29 -16.78 -8.37
CA VAL A 321 -10.66 -16.43 -8.74
C VAL A 321 -11.30 -15.49 -7.71
N ARG A 322 -11.08 -15.71 -6.41
CA ARG A 322 -11.52 -14.78 -5.34
C ARG A 322 -10.90 -13.39 -5.52
N ASN A 323 -9.64 -13.33 -5.94
CA ASN A 323 -8.95 -12.08 -6.26
C ASN A 323 -9.51 -11.37 -7.51
N MET A 324 -10.41 -11.98 -8.29
CA MET A 324 -11.13 -11.34 -9.39
C MET A 324 -12.49 -10.75 -8.98
N VAL A 325 -12.79 -10.71 -7.68
CA VAL A 325 -14.08 -10.24 -7.16
C VAL A 325 -13.86 -9.08 -6.20
N GLU A 326 -14.75 -8.11 -6.27
CA GLU A 326 -14.90 -7.06 -5.28
C GLU A 326 -16.36 -6.94 -4.83
N ARG A 327 -16.60 -6.37 -3.65
CA ARG A 327 -17.95 -6.07 -3.18
C ARG A 327 -18.25 -4.60 -3.42
N ASN A 328 -19.36 -4.32 -4.10
CA ASN A 328 -19.82 -2.95 -4.26
C ASN A 328 -20.44 -2.41 -2.95
N ARG A 329 -20.90 -1.14 -2.97
CA ARG A 329 -21.53 -0.49 -1.79
C ARG A 329 -22.77 -1.21 -1.27
N SER A 330 -23.50 -1.96 -2.11
CA SER A 330 -24.65 -2.77 -1.70
C SER A 330 -24.27 -4.16 -1.18
N GLY A 331 -22.97 -4.47 -1.09
CA GLY A 331 -22.45 -5.77 -0.66
C GLY A 331 -22.51 -6.86 -1.73
N THR A 332 -22.92 -6.52 -2.96
CA THR A 332 -23.00 -7.46 -4.08
C THR A 332 -21.62 -7.73 -4.65
N GLU A 333 -21.31 -9.00 -4.91
CA GLU A 333 -20.07 -9.41 -5.58
C GLU A 333 -20.10 -9.02 -7.06
N VAL A 334 -19.12 -8.21 -7.46
CA VAL A 334 -18.91 -7.76 -8.83
C VAL A 334 -17.55 -8.26 -9.31
N ALA A 335 -17.49 -8.75 -10.53
CA ALA A 335 -16.24 -9.17 -11.14
C ALA A 335 -15.39 -7.94 -11.50
N ARG A 336 -14.11 -7.96 -11.12
CA ARG A 336 -13.12 -6.96 -11.54
C ARG A 336 -12.17 -7.54 -12.56
N VAL A 337 -11.70 -6.69 -13.47
CA VAL A 337 -10.68 -7.07 -14.45
C VAL A 337 -9.35 -7.29 -13.73
N ARG A 338 -8.79 -8.50 -13.85
CA ARG A 338 -7.49 -8.88 -13.33
C ARG A 338 -6.82 -9.81 -14.35
N ILE A 339 -5.80 -9.31 -15.04
CA ILE A 339 -5.12 -10.04 -16.13
C ILE A 339 -3.68 -10.30 -15.72
N LEU A 340 -3.27 -11.56 -15.62
CA LEU A 340 -1.89 -11.93 -15.29
C LEU A 340 -0.91 -11.45 -16.37
N LEU A 341 0.24 -10.92 -15.95
CA LEU A 341 1.37 -10.58 -16.81
C LEU A 341 2.54 -11.53 -16.57
N PRO A 342 2.74 -12.58 -17.39
CA PRO A 342 3.82 -13.55 -17.20
C PRO A 342 5.21 -12.92 -17.20
N LYS A 343 5.41 -11.90 -18.04
CA LYS A 343 6.67 -11.16 -18.25
C LYS A 343 6.73 -9.85 -17.46
N ALA A 344 6.17 -9.86 -16.26
CA ALA A 344 6.22 -8.74 -15.34
C ALA A 344 6.26 -9.19 -13.88
N ARG A 345 6.80 -8.33 -13.02
CA ARG A 345 6.84 -8.56 -11.56
C ARG A 345 6.45 -7.29 -10.81
N VAL A 346 5.83 -7.47 -9.65
CA VAL A 346 5.72 -6.39 -8.65
C VAL A 346 6.99 -6.47 -7.80
N VAL A 347 7.79 -5.40 -7.81
CA VAL A 347 9.11 -5.40 -7.18
C VAL A 347 9.33 -4.15 -6.36
N PHE A 348 10.21 -4.29 -5.38
CA PHE A 348 10.63 -3.18 -4.55
C PHE A 348 11.56 -2.25 -5.35
N GLY A 349 11.25 -0.96 -5.38
CA GLY A 349 12.07 0.07 -5.99
C GLY A 349 13.13 0.56 -5.02
N VAL A 350 14.36 0.70 -5.52
CA VAL A 350 15.49 1.25 -4.79
C VAL A 350 16.14 2.34 -5.65
N SER A 351 16.62 3.39 -5.01
CA SER A 351 17.46 4.38 -5.68
C SER A 351 18.82 3.77 -6.00
N ASP A 352 19.48 4.29 -7.04
CA ASP A 352 20.79 3.84 -7.48
C ASP A 352 21.86 4.00 -6.39
N PRO A 353 22.28 2.89 -5.76
CA PRO A 353 23.21 2.96 -4.64
C PRO A 353 24.63 3.37 -5.09
N TYR A 354 24.98 3.15 -6.35
CA TYR A 354 26.32 3.41 -6.90
C TYR A 354 26.40 4.68 -7.74
N GLY A 355 25.27 5.17 -8.27
CA GLY A 355 25.19 6.42 -9.04
C GLY A 355 25.71 6.29 -10.47
N GLU A 356 25.73 5.07 -11.02
CA GLU A 356 26.17 4.82 -12.38
C GLU A 356 25.05 4.73 -13.42
N LEU A 357 23.77 4.77 -12.99
CA LEU A 357 22.61 4.80 -13.88
C LEU A 357 22.31 6.23 -14.31
N LYS A 358 22.13 6.42 -15.61
CA LYS A 358 21.72 7.72 -16.18
C LYS A 358 20.20 7.87 -16.18
N ASN A 359 19.71 9.10 -16.29
CA ASN A 359 18.29 9.37 -16.47
C ASN A 359 17.72 8.60 -17.68
N GLY A 360 16.64 7.85 -17.47
CA GLY A 360 16.02 6.98 -18.47
C GLY A 360 16.62 5.57 -18.58
N GLU A 361 17.63 5.25 -17.76
CA GLU A 361 18.14 3.89 -17.57
C GLU A 361 17.61 3.29 -16.27
N CYS A 362 17.56 1.96 -16.19
CA CYS A 362 17.26 1.23 -14.95
C CYS A 362 18.07 -0.07 -14.90
N TYR A 363 18.23 -0.63 -13.71
CA TYR A 363 18.74 -1.98 -13.52
C TYR A 363 17.66 -2.85 -12.88
N PHE A 364 17.44 -4.03 -13.45
CA PHE A 364 16.50 -5.01 -12.90
C PHE A 364 16.99 -6.41 -13.24
N LYS A 365 17.04 -7.29 -12.23
CA LYS A 365 17.41 -8.70 -12.39
C LYS A 365 16.40 -9.59 -11.65
N PRO A 366 15.37 -10.10 -12.34
CA PRO A 366 14.42 -11.04 -11.75
C PRO A 366 15.06 -12.42 -11.56
N THR A 367 14.61 -13.15 -10.53
CA THR A 367 14.75 -14.61 -10.48
C THR A 367 13.84 -15.22 -11.54
N LEU A 368 14.45 -15.84 -12.54
CA LEU A 368 13.79 -16.54 -13.64
C LEU A 368 14.31 -17.96 -13.69
N LEU A 369 13.47 -18.86 -14.18
CA LEU A 369 13.87 -20.22 -14.50
C LEU A 369 14.58 -20.25 -15.86
N ASP A 370 15.36 -21.29 -16.11
CA ASP A 370 16.31 -21.31 -17.23
C ASP A 370 15.67 -21.06 -18.61
N GLY A 371 14.44 -21.54 -18.82
CA GLY A 371 13.69 -21.31 -20.06
C GLY A 371 13.24 -19.85 -20.29
N GLU A 372 13.19 -19.03 -19.24
CA GLU A 372 12.71 -17.63 -19.30
C GLU A 372 13.86 -16.62 -19.36
N ARG A 373 15.07 -17.06 -18.96
CA ARG A 373 16.27 -16.22 -18.85
C ARG A 373 16.67 -15.61 -20.20
N GLY A 374 16.74 -16.42 -21.25
CA GLY A 374 17.18 -15.97 -22.58
C GLY A 374 16.25 -14.90 -23.17
N GLU A 375 14.93 -15.03 -22.96
CA GLU A 375 13.97 -14.03 -23.42
C GLU A 375 14.14 -12.68 -22.73
N PHE A 376 14.45 -12.69 -21.43
CA PHE A 376 14.70 -11.49 -20.62
C PHE A 376 16.02 -10.80 -21.00
N GLU A 377 17.10 -11.57 -21.15
CA GLU A 377 18.43 -11.06 -21.53
C GLU A 377 18.42 -10.37 -22.90
N ALA A 378 17.55 -10.81 -23.82
CA ALA A 378 17.35 -10.17 -25.11
C ALA A 378 16.61 -8.81 -25.02
N GLN A 379 15.90 -8.52 -23.93
CA GLN A 379 15.14 -7.28 -23.79
C GLN A 379 16.04 -6.09 -23.48
N LYS A 380 15.77 -4.95 -24.13
CA LYS A 380 16.53 -3.71 -23.93
C LYS A 380 15.71 -2.62 -23.23
N LYS A 381 14.41 -2.85 -23.07
CA LYS A 381 13.47 -1.88 -22.53
C LYS A 381 12.49 -2.58 -21.61
N VAL A 382 12.08 -1.86 -20.59
CA VAL A 382 10.98 -2.23 -19.71
C VAL A 382 10.05 -1.05 -19.57
N PHE A 383 8.78 -1.31 -19.32
CA PHE A 383 7.93 -0.28 -18.72
C PHE A 383 7.88 -0.47 -17.21
N VAL A 384 7.81 0.64 -16.51
CA VAL A 384 7.72 0.73 -15.05
C VAL A 384 6.54 1.60 -14.70
N VAL A 385 5.69 1.12 -13.80
CA VAL A 385 4.54 1.87 -13.31
C VAL A 385 4.33 1.64 -11.82
N ARG A 386 4.01 2.71 -11.09
CA ARG A 386 3.55 2.63 -9.71
C ARG A 386 2.03 2.43 -9.69
N THR A 387 1.55 1.53 -8.85
CA THR A 387 0.10 1.28 -8.69
C THR A 387 -0.43 1.92 -7.41
N PRO A 388 -1.64 2.52 -7.43
CA PRO A 388 -2.50 2.74 -8.61
C PRO A 388 -1.95 3.83 -9.55
N CYS A 389 -2.24 3.70 -10.85
CA CYS A 389 -1.86 4.64 -11.89
C CYS A 389 -3.10 5.22 -12.56
N PHE A 390 -3.12 6.54 -12.76
CA PHE A 390 -4.26 7.29 -13.29
C PHE A 390 -3.91 8.08 -14.56
N TYR A 391 -2.64 8.21 -14.90
CA TYR A 391 -2.22 9.05 -16.03
C TYR A 391 -1.36 8.27 -17.03
N PRO A 392 -1.64 8.34 -18.36
CA PRO A 392 -0.89 7.59 -19.36
C PRO A 392 0.61 7.94 -19.40
N GLY A 393 0.96 9.16 -19.00
CA GLY A 393 2.34 9.62 -18.89
C GLY A 393 3.16 8.91 -17.80
N ASP A 394 2.50 8.36 -16.78
CA ASP A 394 3.18 7.76 -15.63
C ASP A 394 3.59 6.30 -15.85
N ILE A 395 3.24 5.74 -17.02
CA ILE A 395 3.84 4.51 -17.51
C ILE A 395 5.17 4.88 -18.15
N HIS A 396 6.24 4.75 -17.36
CA HIS A 396 7.57 5.14 -17.75
C HIS A 396 8.25 4.02 -18.52
N ILE A 397 9.03 4.37 -19.54
CA ILE A 397 9.80 3.42 -20.33
C ILE A 397 11.28 3.65 -20.02
N PHE A 398 11.93 2.63 -19.48
CA PHE A 398 13.35 2.67 -19.17
C PHE A 398 14.13 1.77 -20.12
N LYS A 399 15.36 2.19 -20.40
CA LYS A 399 16.37 1.31 -20.97
C LYS A 399 16.85 0.36 -19.87
N LEU A 400 16.79 -0.94 -20.14
CA LEU A 400 17.26 -1.97 -19.21
C LEU A 400 18.76 -2.17 -19.38
N CYS A 401 19.51 -1.98 -18.30
CA CYS A 401 20.95 -2.20 -18.26
C CYS A 401 21.27 -3.58 -17.70
N HIS A 402 21.76 -4.50 -18.54
CA HIS A 402 22.17 -5.85 -18.11
C HIS A 402 23.61 -5.92 -17.60
N GLU A 403 24.51 -5.16 -18.24
CA GLU A 403 25.97 -5.24 -18.03
C GLU A 403 26.44 -4.25 -16.96
N LYS A 404 26.15 -4.56 -15.71
CA LYS A 404 26.49 -3.71 -14.56
C LYS A 404 27.05 -4.55 -13.40
N PRO A 405 28.38 -4.82 -13.37
CA PRO A 405 29.02 -5.69 -12.38
C PRO A 405 28.71 -5.32 -10.92
N ALA A 406 28.74 -4.03 -10.60
CA ALA A 406 28.43 -3.53 -9.25
C ALA A 406 27.01 -3.92 -8.77
N TYR A 407 26.07 -4.11 -9.69
CA TYR A 407 24.66 -4.34 -9.40
C TYR A 407 24.29 -5.83 -9.43
N GLN A 408 25.22 -6.73 -9.77
CA GLN A 408 24.91 -8.15 -10.02
C GLN A 408 24.26 -8.91 -8.84
N ASN A 409 24.50 -8.42 -7.62
CA ASN A 409 23.94 -8.97 -6.37
C ASN A 409 22.56 -8.39 -6.03
N LEU A 410 22.08 -7.39 -6.78
CA LEU A 410 20.75 -6.79 -6.61
C LEU A 410 19.75 -7.59 -7.45
N ILE A 411 18.99 -8.45 -6.79
CA ILE A 411 18.07 -9.41 -7.41
C ILE A 411 16.65 -9.14 -6.88
N ASN A 412 15.66 -9.23 -7.76
CA ASN A 412 14.23 -9.01 -7.47
C ASN A 412 13.89 -7.61 -6.91
N CYS A 413 14.75 -6.61 -7.14
CA CYS A 413 14.46 -5.20 -6.89
C CYS A 413 14.73 -4.37 -8.16
N LEU A 414 13.97 -3.30 -8.35
CA LEU A 414 14.16 -2.35 -9.43
C LEU A 414 15.05 -1.22 -8.95
N VAL A 415 16.18 -1.01 -9.62
CA VAL A 415 17.09 0.10 -9.34
C VAL A 415 16.81 1.23 -10.34
N LEU A 416 16.45 2.40 -9.81
CA LEU A 416 16.14 3.60 -10.58
C LEU A 416 17.25 4.66 -10.45
N PRO A 417 17.47 5.49 -11.48
CA PRO A 417 18.49 6.52 -11.45
C PRO A 417 18.07 7.66 -10.52
N ARG A 418 19.05 8.33 -9.92
CA ARG A 418 18.84 9.41 -8.95
C ARG A 418 18.07 10.60 -9.51
N GLY A 419 17.32 11.28 -8.65
CA GLY A 419 16.52 12.45 -8.98
C GLY A 419 15.34 12.14 -9.91
N HIS A 420 15.01 10.86 -10.12
CA HIS A 420 13.87 10.50 -10.96
C HIS A 420 12.58 10.78 -10.19
N GLY A 421 11.56 11.34 -10.85
CA GLY A 421 10.32 11.81 -10.22
C GLY A 421 9.51 10.78 -9.40
N PHE A 422 9.92 9.51 -9.40
CA PHE A 422 9.40 8.45 -8.53
C PHE A 422 9.92 8.53 -7.08
N GLU A 423 11.06 9.20 -6.86
CA GLU A 423 11.73 9.32 -5.55
C GLU A 423 11.02 10.28 -4.58
N ASN A 424 10.20 11.20 -5.08
CA ASN A 424 9.46 12.14 -4.20
C ASN A 424 8.35 11.46 -3.38
N ALA A 425 8.16 10.16 -3.55
CA ALA A 425 7.26 9.35 -2.76
C ALA A 425 7.91 8.99 -1.42
N ARG A 426 7.19 9.24 -0.32
CA ARG A 426 7.62 8.85 1.02
C ARG A 426 7.96 7.35 1.06
N ALA A 427 9.01 6.98 1.80
CA ALA A 427 9.35 5.59 2.10
C ALA A 427 8.27 4.95 3.01
N ASP A 428 7.12 4.64 2.43
CA ASP A 428 6.02 3.95 3.09
C ASP A 428 5.88 2.50 2.58
N LEU A 429 5.04 1.73 3.25
CA LEU A 429 4.83 0.29 2.98
C LEU A 429 4.35 0.02 1.54
N ASN A 430 3.64 0.98 0.92
CA ASN A 430 2.97 0.78 -0.37
C ASN A 430 3.58 1.61 -1.52
N GLY A 431 4.45 2.57 -1.22
CA GLY A 431 4.95 3.55 -2.18
C GLY A 431 6.23 3.15 -2.87
N ASN A 432 6.83 2.05 -2.42
CA ASN A 432 8.07 1.51 -2.96
C ASN A 432 7.85 0.29 -3.86
N GLN A 433 6.61 -0.10 -4.16
CA GLN A 433 6.33 -1.23 -5.06
C GLN A 433 5.99 -0.74 -6.48
N PHE A 434 6.63 -1.36 -7.47
CA PHE A 434 6.49 -1.04 -8.89
C PHE A 434 6.18 -2.29 -9.69
N ILE A 435 5.33 -2.15 -10.70
CA ILE A 435 5.23 -3.14 -11.76
C ILE A 435 6.35 -2.87 -12.77
N VAL A 436 7.21 -3.86 -12.99
CA VAL A 436 8.23 -3.85 -14.04
C VAL A 436 7.87 -4.92 -15.04
N CYS A 437 7.70 -4.53 -16.31
CA CYS A 437 7.33 -5.44 -17.39
C CYS A 437 8.31 -5.34 -18.55
N TRP A 438 8.75 -6.51 -19.01
CA TRP A 438 9.68 -6.67 -20.13
C TRP A 438 9.03 -7.36 -21.34
N ASP A 439 7.69 -7.38 -21.41
CA ASP A 439 6.98 -7.85 -22.61
C ASP A 439 7.08 -6.81 -23.73
N ALA A 440 7.84 -7.14 -24.77
CA ALA A 440 8.03 -6.29 -25.95
C ALA A 440 6.71 -5.81 -26.59
N LYS A 441 5.63 -6.59 -26.51
CA LYS A 441 4.32 -6.22 -27.07
C LYS A 441 3.52 -5.26 -26.18
N LEU A 442 3.87 -5.17 -24.90
CA LEU A 442 3.26 -4.24 -23.95
C LEU A 442 4.09 -2.96 -23.76
N ILE A 443 5.31 -2.89 -24.30
CA ILE A 443 6.09 -1.65 -24.26
C ILE A 443 5.32 -0.55 -25.03
N PRO A 444 4.92 0.55 -24.36
CA PRO A 444 4.13 1.57 -25.00
C PRO A 444 4.88 2.28 -26.14
N LYS A 445 4.15 2.66 -27.20
CA LYS A 445 4.75 3.17 -28.45
C LYS A 445 4.67 4.70 -28.55
N LEU A 446 3.54 5.27 -28.13
CA LEU A 446 3.33 6.71 -28.12
C LEU A 446 4.09 7.30 -26.92
N LYS A 447 4.65 8.50 -27.05
CA LYS A 447 5.30 9.23 -25.95
C LYS A 447 4.35 10.25 -25.34
N VAL A 448 4.15 10.17 -24.02
CA VAL A 448 3.38 11.13 -23.22
C VAL A 448 4.25 11.50 -22.03
N GLU A 449 4.34 12.80 -21.75
CA GLU A 449 5.10 13.30 -20.60
C GLU A 449 4.39 12.89 -19.30
N PRO A 450 5.12 12.56 -18.23
CA PRO A 450 4.52 12.25 -16.93
C PRO A 450 3.69 13.39 -16.35
N CYS A 451 2.75 13.07 -15.47
CA CYS A 451 1.98 14.10 -14.78
C CYS A 451 2.87 14.87 -13.80
N SER A 452 2.66 16.19 -13.69
CA SER A 452 3.39 17.01 -12.72
C SER A 452 2.72 16.90 -11.34
N TYR A 453 3.32 16.09 -10.48
CA TYR A 453 2.89 15.90 -9.09
C TYR A 453 3.48 16.90 -8.11
N SER A 454 4.36 17.79 -8.57
CA SER A 454 4.97 18.78 -7.69
C SER A 454 3.90 19.68 -7.08
N PRO A 455 3.86 19.85 -5.75
CA PRO A 455 2.91 20.77 -5.13
C PRO A 455 3.17 22.17 -5.69
N THR A 456 2.08 22.84 -6.07
CA THR A 456 2.09 24.23 -6.54
C THR A 456 2.68 25.14 -5.46
N THR A 457 3.18 26.32 -5.86
CA THR A 457 3.76 27.29 -4.91
C THR A 457 2.81 27.62 -3.76
N ARG A 458 1.50 27.72 -4.05
CA ARG A 458 0.46 27.97 -3.04
C ARG A 458 0.33 26.82 -2.04
N GLU A 459 0.38 25.57 -2.52
CA GLU A 459 0.31 24.37 -1.68
C GLU A 459 1.58 24.20 -0.84
N ARG A 460 2.77 24.49 -1.41
CA ARG A 460 4.03 24.52 -0.64
C ARG A 460 4.00 25.59 0.44
N MET A 461 3.48 26.78 0.13
CA MET A 461 3.33 27.86 1.10
C MET A 461 2.36 27.45 2.20
N ASN A 462 1.23 26.82 1.89
CA ASN A 462 0.28 26.33 2.90
C ASN A 462 0.89 25.23 3.78
N ASP A 463 1.54 24.21 3.21
CA ASP A 463 2.20 23.13 3.98
C ASP A 463 3.34 23.67 4.86
N THR A 464 4.11 24.64 4.34
CA THR A 464 5.18 25.32 5.09
C THR A 464 4.60 26.22 6.18
N TRP A 465 3.52 26.94 5.88
CA TRP A 465 2.82 27.80 6.82
C TRP A 465 2.14 26.98 7.92
N ASP A 466 1.51 25.84 7.61
CA ASP A 466 0.92 24.93 8.58
C ASP A 466 1.99 24.28 9.46
N LYS A 467 3.12 23.85 8.88
CA LYS A 467 4.29 23.39 9.65
C LYS A 467 4.82 24.50 10.55
N CYS A 468 5.07 25.69 10.03
CA CYS A 468 5.52 26.84 10.83
C CYS A 468 4.53 27.18 11.94
N LEU A 469 3.23 27.26 11.65
CA LEU A 469 2.18 27.47 12.65
C LEU A 469 2.16 26.36 13.69
N SER A 470 2.43 25.10 13.31
CA SER A 470 2.51 23.98 14.25
C SER A 470 3.71 24.11 15.21
N TYR A 471 4.84 24.67 14.76
CA TYR A 471 6.01 24.99 15.59
C TYR A 471 5.78 26.23 16.48
N PHE A 472 5.08 27.25 15.98
CA PHE A 472 4.81 28.49 16.73
C PHE A 472 3.63 28.36 17.69
N ARG A 473 2.67 27.46 17.43
CA ARG A 473 1.63 27.09 18.41
C ARG A 473 2.22 26.11 19.41
N ARG A 474 2.90 26.63 20.43
CA ARG A 474 2.98 25.94 21.72
C ARG A 474 1.55 25.71 22.20
N SER A 475 1.01 24.54 21.91
CA SER A 475 -0.24 24.11 22.52
C SER A 475 -0.03 24.12 24.04
N PRO A 476 -1.03 24.54 24.83
CA PRO A 476 -0.97 24.34 26.27
C PRO A 476 -0.62 22.88 26.57
N GLN A 477 0.10 22.62 27.67
CA GLN A 477 0.46 21.26 28.08
C GLN A 477 -0.83 20.43 28.20
N LYS A 478 -1.07 19.57 27.20
CA LYS A 478 -2.21 18.68 27.19
C LYS A 478 -1.94 17.52 28.14
N THR A 479 -2.95 17.16 28.91
CA THR A 479 -2.95 15.95 29.73
C THR A 479 -2.90 14.71 28.84
N ALA A 480 -2.46 13.58 29.39
CA ALA A 480 -2.46 12.29 28.68
C ALA A 480 -3.87 11.93 28.18
N LYS A 481 -4.90 12.29 28.96
CA LYS A 481 -6.31 12.11 28.62
C LYS A 481 -6.72 12.94 27.40
N GLU A 482 -6.42 14.23 27.37
CA GLU A 482 -6.78 15.11 26.24
C GLU A 482 -6.13 14.64 24.92
N LEU A 483 -4.86 14.23 24.98
CA LEU A 483 -4.14 13.70 23.81
C LEU A 483 -4.81 12.45 23.25
N ARG A 484 -5.30 11.57 24.13
CA ARG A 484 -6.01 10.35 23.75
C ARG A 484 -7.41 10.62 23.24
N GLU A 485 -8.14 11.53 23.86
CA GLU A 485 -9.45 11.94 23.36
C GLU A 485 -9.36 12.49 21.93
N GLU A 486 -8.32 13.25 21.60
CA GLU A 486 -8.07 13.69 20.22
C GLU A 486 -7.83 12.51 19.27
N LEU A 487 -7.04 11.52 19.67
CA LEU A 487 -6.81 10.31 18.85
C LEU A 487 -8.10 9.50 18.65
N ILE A 488 -8.93 9.39 19.70
CA ILE A 488 -10.25 8.75 19.62
C ILE A 488 -11.16 9.51 18.66
N ASP A 489 -11.19 10.84 18.77
CA ASP A 489 -12.02 11.69 17.91
C ASP A 489 -11.57 11.58 16.45
N HIS A 490 -10.25 11.52 16.19
CA HIS A 490 -9.69 11.23 14.88
C HIS A 490 -10.11 9.84 14.36
N PHE A 491 -9.92 8.78 15.15
CA PHE A 491 -10.30 7.41 14.78
C PHE A 491 -11.80 7.29 14.46
N ALA A 492 -12.65 7.86 15.32
CA ALA A 492 -14.10 7.81 15.16
C ALA A 492 -14.54 8.57 13.90
N SER A 493 -14.00 9.77 13.66
CA SER A 493 -14.37 10.60 12.49
C SER A 493 -13.69 10.19 11.18
N PHE A 494 -12.67 9.32 11.23
CA PHE A 494 -11.94 8.92 10.04
C PHE A 494 -12.84 8.25 9.00
N LYS A 495 -12.72 8.69 7.75
CA LYS A 495 -13.31 8.05 6.58
C LYS A 495 -12.21 7.71 5.59
N ASP A 496 -12.29 6.50 5.06
CA ASP A 496 -11.44 5.97 4.00
C ASP A 496 -12.15 6.00 2.64
N ASP A 497 -12.98 7.01 2.42
CA ASP A 497 -13.76 7.15 1.20
C ASP A 497 -13.00 7.91 0.11
N LEU A 498 -12.06 8.78 0.48
CA LEU A 498 -11.45 9.68 -0.47
C LEU A 498 -10.68 8.98 -1.62
N PRO A 499 -9.72 8.05 -1.37
CA PRO A 499 -9.05 7.34 -2.47
C PRO A 499 -10.02 6.52 -3.32
N SER A 500 -10.94 5.79 -2.67
CA SER A 500 -11.94 4.97 -3.35
C SER A 500 -12.92 5.80 -4.20
N ARG A 501 -13.28 6.99 -3.74
CA ARG A 501 -14.13 7.93 -4.48
C ARG A 501 -13.39 8.57 -5.65
N ILE A 502 -12.13 8.96 -5.45
CA ILE A 502 -11.27 9.42 -6.55
C ILE A 502 -11.16 8.33 -7.63
N ASP A 503 -10.92 7.08 -7.22
CA ASP A 503 -10.89 5.92 -8.12
C ASP A 503 -12.19 5.75 -8.91
N GLN A 504 -13.34 5.86 -8.24
CA GLN A 504 -14.65 5.73 -8.88
C GLN A 504 -14.91 6.84 -9.90
N VAL A 505 -14.80 8.11 -9.48
CA VAL A 505 -15.00 9.27 -10.35
C VAL A 505 -14.04 9.25 -11.54
N TYR A 506 -12.80 8.83 -11.31
CA TYR A 506 -11.83 8.66 -12.39
C TYR A 506 -12.29 7.62 -13.40
N LEU A 507 -12.72 6.43 -12.95
CA LEU A 507 -13.20 5.39 -13.85
C LEU A 507 -14.44 5.84 -14.64
N ASP A 508 -15.32 6.61 -14.01
CA ASP A 508 -16.55 7.11 -14.62
C ASP A 508 -16.31 8.17 -15.70
N LEU A 509 -15.26 8.98 -15.55
CA LEU A 509 -14.78 9.89 -16.60
C LEU A 509 -13.95 9.17 -17.66
N ALA A 510 -13.01 8.31 -17.25
CA ALA A 510 -12.07 7.65 -18.13
C ALA A 510 -12.75 6.68 -19.11
N ARG A 511 -13.88 6.09 -18.74
CA ARG A 511 -14.68 5.18 -19.59
C ARG A 511 -15.36 5.91 -20.76
N ARG A 512 -15.43 7.24 -20.77
CA ARG A 512 -16.02 8.00 -21.89
C ARG A 512 -15.11 7.95 -23.12
N ASP A 513 -15.68 8.18 -24.30
CA ASP A 513 -14.87 8.29 -25.51
C ASP A 513 -13.92 9.49 -25.41
N SER A 514 -12.61 9.23 -25.52
CA SER A 514 -11.56 10.22 -25.22
C SER A 514 -11.54 10.72 -23.76
N GLY A 515 -12.15 9.99 -22.82
CA GLY A 515 -12.22 10.37 -21.40
C GLY A 515 -10.85 10.52 -20.73
N LEU A 516 -9.88 9.71 -21.15
CA LEU A 516 -8.48 9.82 -20.69
C LEU A 516 -7.79 11.14 -21.11
N SER A 517 -8.35 11.85 -22.10
CA SER A 517 -7.84 13.16 -22.56
C SER A 517 -8.39 14.33 -21.75
N LEU A 518 -9.35 14.07 -20.84
CA LEU A 518 -9.94 15.10 -20.00
C LEU A 518 -8.92 15.60 -18.98
N THR A 519 -8.85 16.92 -18.83
CA THR A 519 -7.99 17.57 -17.82
C THR A 519 -8.36 17.17 -16.39
N GLU A 520 -9.61 16.76 -16.20
CA GLU A 520 -10.21 16.26 -14.98
C GLU A 520 -9.56 14.95 -14.54
N CYS A 521 -9.25 14.03 -15.48
CA CYS A 521 -8.53 12.79 -15.19
C CYS A 521 -7.10 13.07 -14.69
N GLU A 522 -6.41 14.07 -15.26
CA GLU A 522 -5.10 14.52 -14.77
C GLU A 522 -5.21 15.16 -13.37
N GLN A 523 -6.24 15.96 -13.12
CA GLN A 523 -6.51 16.55 -11.80
C GLN A 523 -6.80 15.46 -10.75
N LEU A 524 -7.60 14.46 -11.08
CA LEU A 524 -7.89 13.30 -10.21
C LEU A 524 -6.61 12.52 -9.90
N SER A 525 -5.71 12.36 -10.87
CA SER A 525 -4.38 11.77 -10.66
C SER A 525 -3.58 12.54 -9.61
N ARG A 526 -3.51 13.87 -9.74
CA ARG A 526 -2.84 14.75 -8.76
C ARG A 526 -3.50 14.68 -7.40
N MET A 527 -4.83 14.69 -7.34
CA MET A 527 -5.59 14.55 -6.10
C MET A 527 -5.28 13.21 -5.42
N HIS A 528 -5.28 12.09 -6.14
CA HIS A 528 -4.94 10.80 -5.56
C HIS A 528 -3.52 10.80 -4.96
N TYR A 529 -2.54 11.33 -5.70
CA TYR A 529 -1.17 11.47 -5.20
C TYR A 529 -1.12 12.34 -3.94
N GLN A 530 -1.84 13.45 -3.92
CA GLN A 530 -1.88 14.36 -2.79
C GLN A 530 -2.53 13.73 -1.55
N ALA A 531 -3.67 13.07 -1.71
CA ALA A 531 -4.39 12.39 -0.63
C ALA A 531 -3.55 11.27 0.03
N THR A 532 -2.66 10.64 -0.74
CA THR A 532 -1.80 9.57 -0.24
C THR A 532 -0.54 10.13 0.45
N ASN A 533 0.06 11.18 -0.12
CA ASN A 533 1.40 11.64 0.28
C ASN A 533 1.39 12.86 1.21
N TYR A 534 0.33 13.67 1.26
CA TYR A 534 0.27 14.89 2.06
C TYR A 534 -0.92 14.89 3.03
N SER A 535 -0.86 15.74 4.04
CA SER A 535 -2.08 16.11 4.77
C SER A 535 -2.86 17.05 3.86
N VAL A 536 -4.06 16.65 3.44
CA VAL A 536 -4.89 17.42 2.51
C VAL A 536 -6.13 17.92 3.22
N ASP A 537 -6.60 19.10 2.80
CA ASP A 537 -7.92 19.59 3.18
C ASP A 537 -8.99 18.71 2.55
N LYS A 538 -9.57 17.81 3.36
CA LYS A 538 -10.60 16.86 2.91
C LYS A 538 -11.84 17.57 2.36
N GLU A 539 -12.19 18.74 2.87
CA GLU A 539 -13.38 19.48 2.43
C GLU A 539 -13.19 20.04 1.02
N TYR A 540 -12.00 20.56 0.73
CA TYR A 540 -11.61 20.96 -0.63
C TYR A 540 -11.72 19.80 -1.63
N PHE A 541 -11.19 18.64 -1.26
CA PHE A 541 -11.21 17.44 -2.11
C PHE A 541 -12.63 16.94 -2.35
N GLN A 542 -13.46 16.90 -1.30
CA GLN A 542 -14.85 16.47 -1.40
C GLN A 542 -15.63 17.36 -2.36
N LYS A 543 -15.52 18.69 -2.22
CA LYS A 543 -16.19 19.65 -3.10
C LYS A 543 -15.75 19.51 -4.56
N ARG A 544 -14.46 19.32 -4.81
CA ARG A 544 -13.92 19.09 -6.16
C ARG A 544 -14.46 17.80 -6.78
N LEU A 545 -14.59 16.73 -5.99
CA LEU A 545 -15.19 15.47 -6.46
C LEU A 545 -16.69 15.64 -6.77
N ASP A 546 -17.43 16.36 -5.91
CA ASP A 546 -18.83 16.70 -6.17
C ASP A 546 -18.98 17.46 -7.51
N GLU A 547 -18.09 18.43 -7.79
CA GLU A 547 -18.07 19.16 -9.06
C GLU A 547 -17.80 18.27 -10.28
N PHE A 548 -16.98 17.21 -10.15
CA PHE A 548 -16.72 16.27 -11.24
C PHE A 548 -17.88 15.29 -11.46
N GLU A 549 -18.55 14.86 -10.39
CA GLU A 549 -19.77 14.04 -10.47
C GLU A 549 -20.94 14.85 -11.07
N GLU A 550 -21.09 16.14 -10.76
CA GLU A 550 -22.11 16.99 -11.41
C GLU A 550 -21.90 17.15 -12.93
N ILE A 551 -20.67 17.04 -13.41
CA ILE A 551 -20.36 17.04 -14.85
C ILE A 551 -20.85 15.72 -15.49
N GLU A 552 -20.87 14.62 -14.74
CA GLU A 552 -21.41 13.33 -15.20
C GLU A 552 -22.93 13.38 -15.40
N ASP A 553 -23.67 13.82 -14.39
CA ASP A 553 -25.13 13.82 -14.43
C ASP A 553 -25.70 14.68 -15.58
N ARG A 554 -24.97 15.74 -15.98
CA ARG A 554 -25.38 16.64 -17.07
C ARG A 554 -25.12 16.06 -18.47
N GLU A 555 -24.16 15.17 -18.63
CA GLU A 555 -23.85 14.54 -19.92
C GLU A 555 -24.73 13.31 -20.19
N GLU A 556 -25.11 12.54 -19.16
CA GLU A 556 -26.02 11.38 -19.32
C GLU A 556 -27.48 11.79 -19.60
N GLY A 557 -27.88 13.02 -19.24
CA GLY A 557 -29.24 13.57 -19.50
C GLY A 557 -29.48 14.15 -20.90
N GLY A 558 -28.50 14.09 -21.81
CA GLY A 558 -28.46 14.89 -23.04
C GLY A 558 -29.27 14.38 -24.22
N ASN A 559 -30.59 14.57 -24.21
CA ASN A 559 -31.41 14.70 -25.44
C ASN A 559 -31.50 16.20 -25.83
N GLY A 560 -30.36 16.90 -25.81
CA GLY A 560 -30.26 18.37 -25.96
C GLY A 560 -30.04 18.82 -27.40
N SER A 561 -30.72 19.88 -27.81
CA SER A 561 -30.69 20.40 -29.19
C SER A 561 -29.31 20.95 -29.58
N LEU A 562 -29.03 20.99 -30.89
CA LEU A 562 -27.77 21.47 -31.50
C LEU A 562 -27.29 22.84 -30.95
N GLY A 563 -28.20 23.69 -30.45
CA GLY A 563 -27.89 25.00 -29.87
C GLY A 563 -27.22 24.95 -28.48
N GLU A 564 -27.41 23.87 -27.71
CA GLU A 564 -26.78 23.67 -26.40
C GLU A 564 -25.35 23.14 -26.55
N LEU A 565 -25.10 22.28 -27.54
CA LEU A 565 -23.75 21.85 -27.95
C LEU A 565 -22.87 23.04 -28.36
N VAL A 566 -23.41 24.01 -29.08
CA VAL A 566 -22.66 25.20 -29.51
C VAL A 566 -22.32 26.12 -28.32
N ARG A 567 -23.20 26.25 -27.32
CA ARG A 567 -22.87 26.97 -26.06
C ARG A 567 -21.87 26.20 -25.20
N TYR A 568 -21.94 24.87 -25.16
CA TYR A 568 -20.98 24.01 -24.47
C TYR A 568 -19.56 24.17 -25.04
N TYR A 569 -19.40 24.24 -26.36
CA TYR A 569 -18.10 24.50 -27.00
C TYR A 569 -17.62 25.96 -26.90
N ALA A 570 -18.50 26.92 -26.61
CA ALA A 570 -18.17 28.34 -26.55
C ALA A 570 -17.74 28.84 -25.16
N CYS A 571 -18.08 28.13 -24.07
CA CYS A 571 -17.90 28.64 -22.70
C CYS A 571 -16.64 28.17 -21.95
N ARG A 572 -15.78 27.33 -22.53
CA ARG A 572 -14.41 27.11 -22.02
C ARG A 572 -13.44 27.00 -23.20
N PRO A 573 -12.31 27.74 -23.22
CA PRO A 573 -11.25 27.44 -24.16
C PRO A 573 -10.65 26.09 -23.75
N PHE A 574 -11.15 25.01 -24.35
CA PHE A 574 -10.57 23.68 -24.22
C PHE A 574 -9.14 23.72 -24.76
N GLN A 575 -8.13 23.75 -23.89
CA GLN A 575 -6.81 23.26 -24.25
C GLN A 575 -6.95 21.74 -24.43
N ARG A 576 -7.36 21.29 -25.62
CA ARG A 576 -7.36 19.86 -25.99
C ARG A 576 -5.92 19.37 -26.02
N ASN A 577 -5.42 18.92 -24.88
CA ASN A 577 -4.13 18.24 -24.82
C ASN A 577 -4.34 16.77 -25.19
N ARG A 578 -4.16 16.46 -26.48
CA ARG A 578 -3.99 15.12 -27.10
C ARG A 578 -5.21 14.19 -26.99
N GLU A 579 -5.82 13.85 -28.13
CA GLU A 579 -6.89 12.85 -28.22
C GLU A 579 -6.32 11.42 -28.05
N PHE A 580 -6.79 10.69 -27.04
CA PHE A 580 -6.54 9.26 -26.87
C PHE A 580 -7.70 8.49 -27.50
N GLN A 581 -7.42 7.64 -28.50
CA GLN A 581 -8.42 6.78 -29.13
C GLN A 581 -8.70 5.53 -28.27
N VAL A 582 -9.11 5.74 -27.02
CA VAL A 582 -9.60 4.69 -26.12
C VAL A 582 -11.03 5.05 -25.77
N GLY A 583 -11.96 4.15 -26.05
CA GLY A 583 -13.40 4.38 -25.92
C GLY A 583 -14.08 3.44 -24.94
N GLY A 584 -15.32 3.78 -24.59
CA GLY A 584 -16.17 2.99 -23.70
C GLY A 584 -16.41 1.53 -24.13
N PRO A 585 -16.57 1.22 -25.44
CA PRO A 585 -16.78 -0.16 -25.87
C PRO A 585 -15.62 -1.10 -25.50
N MET A 586 -14.38 -0.63 -25.57
CA MET A 586 -13.21 -1.42 -25.18
C MET A 586 -13.27 -1.76 -23.69
N PHE A 587 -13.55 -0.77 -22.85
CA PHE A 587 -13.68 -0.95 -21.40
C PHE A 587 -14.75 -1.99 -21.05
N GLU A 588 -15.92 -1.88 -21.68
CA GLU A 588 -17.03 -2.80 -21.48
C GLU A 588 -16.71 -4.23 -21.93
N ASP A 589 -15.93 -4.41 -23.00
CA ASP A 589 -15.51 -5.74 -23.44
C ASP A 589 -14.70 -6.48 -22.37
N PHE A 590 -13.70 -5.83 -21.76
CA PHE A 590 -12.87 -6.44 -20.71
C PHE A 590 -13.70 -6.75 -19.46
N LYS A 591 -14.60 -5.85 -19.06
CA LYS A 591 -15.51 -6.07 -17.92
C LYS A 591 -16.51 -7.19 -18.16
N LYS A 592 -17.10 -7.26 -19.36
CA LYS A 592 -18.00 -8.35 -19.76
C LYS A 592 -17.29 -9.70 -19.78
N ALA A 593 -16.06 -9.74 -20.30
CA ALA A 593 -15.24 -10.95 -20.28
C ALA A 593 -14.94 -11.41 -18.85
N ALA A 594 -14.57 -10.50 -17.95
CA ALA A 594 -14.35 -10.80 -16.53
C ALA A 594 -15.62 -11.30 -15.83
N SER A 595 -16.75 -10.64 -16.08
CA SER A 595 -18.06 -11.02 -15.53
C SER A 595 -18.48 -12.40 -16.02
N ARG A 596 -18.34 -12.68 -17.32
CA ARG A 596 -18.63 -13.98 -17.91
C ARG A 596 -17.79 -15.08 -17.30
N PHE A 597 -16.47 -14.87 -17.21
CA PHE A 597 -15.57 -15.84 -16.59
C PHE A 597 -15.95 -16.11 -15.13
N PHE A 598 -16.27 -15.08 -14.35
CA PHE A 598 -16.67 -15.24 -12.96
C PHE A 598 -17.97 -16.05 -12.79
N GLN A 599 -18.96 -15.82 -13.65
CA GLN A 599 -20.20 -16.61 -13.66
C GLN A 599 -19.92 -18.07 -14.03
N GLU A 600 -19.10 -18.32 -15.04
CA GLU A 600 -18.66 -19.66 -15.40
C GLU A 600 -17.89 -20.32 -14.24
N ALA A 601 -17.01 -19.59 -13.55
CA ALA A 601 -16.26 -20.10 -12.40
C ALA A 601 -17.17 -20.49 -11.22
N LYS A 602 -18.23 -19.71 -10.97
CA LYS A 602 -19.28 -20.06 -10.00
C LYS A 602 -20.03 -21.33 -10.39
N GLN A 603 -20.43 -21.45 -11.65
CA GLN A 603 -21.14 -22.64 -12.14
C GLN A 603 -20.29 -23.91 -12.06
N ASN A 604 -18.97 -23.78 -12.27
CA ASN A 604 -18.02 -24.89 -12.21
C ASN A 604 -17.38 -25.07 -10.81
N GLN A 605 -17.93 -24.45 -9.76
CA GLN A 605 -17.50 -24.63 -8.37
C GLN A 605 -16.02 -24.28 -8.10
N PHE A 606 -15.44 -23.33 -8.85
CA PHE A 606 -14.04 -22.92 -8.63
C PHE A 606 -13.83 -22.17 -7.31
N LEU A 607 -14.91 -21.79 -6.63
CA LEU A 607 -14.90 -21.06 -5.35
C LEU A 607 -15.13 -21.98 -4.13
N ASP A 608 -15.56 -23.22 -4.36
CA ASP A 608 -16.01 -24.21 -3.37
C ASP A 608 -14.90 -25.07 -2.84
#